data_AF-A0A8C6VZG1-F1
#
_entry.id   AF-A0A8C6VZG1-F1
#
_cell.length_a   1.000
_cell.length_b   1.000
_cell.length_c   1.000
_cell.angle_alpha   90.00
_cell.angle_beta   90.00
_cell.angle_gamma   90.00
#
_symmetry.space_group_name_H-M   'P 1'
#
loop_
_entity.id
_entity.type
_entity.pdbx_description
1 polymer ?
#
loop_
_entity_poly.entity_id
_entity_poly.type
_entity_poly.pdbx_seq_one_letter_code
_entity_poly.pdbx_strand_id
1 'polypeptide(L)'
;MFNVELTSERIARERLETRRKREAERQERIFKEKVRTIGVDVKALDMQVEEKKARKGAYVLLKADAEDRRYNFEACVHQNRQKKKSREMEKALVNYRHQHQMPSTRREFDLNDPDCYRKLDPGDAQMMLPGLAGEEQDSKSRLKRQKEQLREWLLCQQKELRQGKLRKKRVIKGMMAHSSMPWTWCLVCVPARTGESPPRACNRSFSSRSTRSRRRR
;
A
#
# COMPACT_ATOMS: atom_id res chain seq x y z
N MET A 1 -119.39 -31.91 22.04
CA MET A 1 -118.47 -33.06 22.05
C MET A 1 -117.29 -32.72 21.16
N PHE A 2 -116.08 -32.68 21.72
CA PHE A 2 -114.88 -32.40 20.91
C PHE A 2 -114.54 -33.65 20.10
N ASN A 3 -114.56 -33.54 18.76
CA ASN A 3 -114.07 -34.59 17.88
C ASN A 3 -112.55 -34.70 18.06
N VAL A 4 -112.13 -35.59 18.95
CA VAL A 4 -110.73 -35.98 19.10
C VAL A 4 -110.41 -36.89 17.92
N GLU A 5 -109.95 -36.30 16.83
CA GLU A 5 -109.48 -37.07 15.68
C GLU A 5 -108.32 -37.97 16.14
N LEU A 6 -108.45 -39.28 15.92
CA LEU A 6 -107.38 -40.22 16.24
C LEU A 6 -106.18 -39.93 15.33
N THR A 7 -104.98 -39.97 15.88
CA THR A 7 -103.74 -39.73 15.12
C THR A 7 -103.60 -40.66 13.92
N SER A 8 -104.11 -41.89 14.03
CA SER A 8 -104.21 -42.87 12.94
C SER A 8 -105.09 -42.41 11.77
N GLU A 9 -106.24 -41.78 12.06
CA GLU A 9 -107.18 -41.28 11.04
C GLU A 9 -106.66 -40.04 10.32
N ARG A 10 -105.91 -39.20 11.03
CA ARG A 10 -105.20 -38.07 10.44
C ARG A 10 -104.12 -38.55 9.47
N ILE A 11 -103.29 -39.51 9.88
CA ILE A 11 -102.25 -40.11 9.01
C ILE A 11 -102.89 -40.80 7.79
N ALA A 12 -104.02 -41.49 7.97
CA ALA A 12 -104.74 -42.14 6.88
C ALA A 12 -105.29 -41.12 5.85
N ARG A 13 -105.85 -40.00 6.31
CA ARG A 13 -106.29 -38.89 5.45
C ARG A 13 -105.12 -38.25 4.71
N GLU A 14 -104.01 -37.96 5.38
CA GLU A 14 -102.80 -37.40 4.75
C GLU A 14 -102.23 -38.34 3.66
N ARG A 15 -102.24 -39.65 3.90
CA ARG A 15 -101.85 -40.67 2.89
C ARG A 15 -102.79 -40.69 1.68
N LEU A 16 -104.10 -40.56 1.90
CA LEU A 16 -105.08 -40.47 0.82
C LEU A 16 -104.92 -39.18 0.01
N GLU A 17 -104.71 -38.05 0.68
CA GLU A 17 -104.50 -36.76 0.03
C GLU A 17 -103.22 -36.73 -0.79
N THR A 18 -102.10 -37.25 -0.25
CA THR A 18 -100.85 -37.33 -1.01
C THR A 18 -100.98 -38.23 -2.24
N ARG A 19 -101.73 -39.34 -2.15
CA ARG A 19 -102.04 -40.19 -3.30
C ARG A 19 -102.87 -39.46 -4.35
N ARG A 20 -103.94 -38.77 -3.94
CA ARG A 20 -104.78 -37.97 -4.85
C ARG A 20 -103.98 -36.86 -5.52
N LYS A 21 -103.12 -36.15 -4.78
CA LYS A 21 -102.22 -35.11 -5.31
C LYS A 21 -101.24 -35.68 -6.35
N ARG A 22 -100.60 -36.81 -6.05
CA ARG A 22 -99.70 -37.49 -7.01
C ARG A 22 -100.42 -37.98 -8.27
N GLU A 23 -101.63 -38.52 -8.14
CA GLU A 23 -102.43 -38.94 -9.29
C GLU A 23 -102.88 -37.75 -10.14
N ALA A 24 -103.26 -36.62 -9.53
CA ALA A 24 -103.58 -35.38 -10.24
C ALA A 24 -102.37 -34.82 -11.02
N GLU A 25 -101.20 -34.73 -10.38
CA GLU A 25 -99.94 -34.32 -11.03
C GLU A 25 -99.55 -35.27 -12.18
N ARG A 26 -99.83 -36.57 -12.04
CA ARG A 26 -99.60 -37.55 -13.11
C ARG A 26 -100.57 -37.36 -14.28
N GLN A 27 -101.85 -37.21 -14.00
CA GLN A 27 -102.87 -36.98 -15.02
C GLN A 27 -102.57 -35.71 -15.81
N GLU A 28 -102.18 -34.63 -15.14
CA GLU A 28 -101.80 -33.38 -15.79
C GLU A 28 -100.68 -33.55 -16.83
N ARG A 29 -99.68 -34.39 -16.53
CA ARG A 29 -98.60 -34.73 -17.47
C ARG A 29 -99.04 -35.61 -18.64
N ILE A 30 -99.98 -36.53 -18.41
CA ILE A 30 -100.44 -37.50 -19.41
C ILE A 30 -101.42 -36.86 -20.41
N PHE A 31 -102.33 -36.02 -19.91
CA PHE A 31 -103.39 -35.41 -20.72
C PHE A 31 -102.92 -34.16 -21.48
N LYS A 32 -101.87 -33.46 -21.02
CA LYS A 32 -101.27 -32.35 -21.78
C LYS A 32 -100.33 -32.88 -22.87
N GLU A 33 -100.80 -32.85 -24.12
CA GLU A 33 -100.06 -33.33 -25.29
C GLU A 33 -98.64 -32.77 -25.41
N LYS A 34 -98.45 -31.46 -25.21
CA LYS A 34 -97.12 -30.81 -25.33
C LYS A 34 -96.12 -31.28 -24.27
N VAL A 35 -96.58 -31.50 -23.04
CA VAL A 35 -95.73 -31.99 -21.94
C VAL A 35 -95.36 -33.46 -22.17
N ARG A 36 -96.28 -34.26 -22.74
CA ARG A 36 -96.02 -35.65 -23.11
C ARG A 36 -94.98 -35.77 -24.23
N THR A 37 -95.02 -34.89 -25.22
CA THR A 37 -94.15 -34.98 -26.40
C THR A 37 -92.77 -34.32 -26.20
N ILE A 38 -92.68 -33.20 -25.47
CA ILE A 38 -91.46 -32.36 -25.36
C ILE A 38 -91.13 -32.01 -23.90
N GLY A 39 -91.70 -32.67 -22.89
CA GLY A 39 -91.53 -32.30 -21.48
C GLY A 39 -90.07 -32.14 -21.05
N VAL A 40 -89.60 -30.90 -20.99
CA VAL A 40 -88.23 -30.51 -20.62
C VAL A 40 -88.28 -29.58 -19.43
N ASP A 41 -87.48 -29.87 -18.41
CA ASP A 41 -87.31 -29.00 -17.26
C ASP A 41 -86.29 -27.89 -17.58
N VAL A 42 -86.82 -26.79 -18.12
CA VAL A 42 -86.01 -25.62 -18.53
C VAL A 42 -85.23 -25.06 -17.33
N LYS A 43 -85.84 -25.02 -16.13
CA LYS A 43 -85.17 -24.48 -14.94
C LYS A 43 -83.99 -25.32 -14.51
N ALA A 44 -84.13 -26.65 -14.53
CA ALA A 44 -83.03 -27.55 -14.24
C ALA A 44 -81.91 -27.45 -15.27
N LEU A 45 -82.25 -27.31 -16.57
CA LEU A 45 -81.25 -27.12 -17.62
C LEU A 45 -80.52 -25.78 -17.49
N ASP A 46 -81.23 -24.70 -17.20
CA ASP A 46 -80.61 -23.39 -16.97
C ASP A 46 -79.64 -23.44 -15.79
N MET A 47 -80.02 -24.10 -14.68
CA MET A 47 -79.12 -24.34 -13.56
C MET A 47 -77.86 -25.11 -13.96
N GLN A 48 -77.99 -26.18 -14.78
CA GLN A 48 -76.84 -26.95 -15.26
C GLN A 48 -75.93 -26.12 -16.18
N VAL A 49 -76.51 -25.26 -17.02
CA VAL A 49 -75.75 -24.37 -17.91
C VAL A 49 -74.95 -23.37 -17.09
N GLU A 50 -75.55 -22.74 -16.08
CA GLU A 50 -74.86 -21.81 -15.20
C GLU A 50 -73.77 -22.49 -14.38
N GLU A 51 -74.02 -23.70 -13.84
CA GLU A 51 -72.99 -24.49 -13.16
C GLU A 51 -71.80 -24.80 -14.08
N LYS A 52 -72.08 -25.19 -15.34
CA LYS A 52 -71.04 -25.48 -16.33
C LYS A 52 -70.25 -24.21 -16.70
N LYS A 53 -70.89 -23.05 -16.82
CA LYS A 53 -70.22 -21.76 -17.05
C LYS A 53 -69.34 -21.38 -15.87
N ALA A 54 -69.86 -21.48 -14.65
CA ALA A 54 -69.11 -21.20 -13.43
C ALA A 54 -67.86 -22.09 -13.32
N ARG A 55 -68.01 -23.39 -13.58
CA ARG A 55 -66.89 -24.35 -13.58
C ARG A 55 -65.84 -24.02 -14.63
N LYS A 56 -66.26 -23.65 -15.84
CA LYS A 56 -65.35 -23.21 -16.91
C LYS A 56 -64.63 -21.91 -16.53
N GLY A 57 -65.35 -20.93 -15.97
CA GLY A 57 -64.78 -19.68 -15.51
C GLY A 57 -63.70 -19.91 -14.44
N ALA A 58 -63.99 -20.72 -13.43
CA ALA A 58 -63.04 -21.10 -12.40
C ALA A 58 -61.79 -21.80 -12.98
N TYR A 59 -61.97 -22.71 -13.95
CA TYR A 59 -60.84 -23.37 -14.61
C TYR A 59 -59.95 -22.39 -15.40
N VAL A 60 -60.56 -21.42 -16.11
CA VAL A 60 -59.81 -20.39 -16.85
C VAL A 60 -58.99 -19.53 -15.89
N LEU A 61 -59.57 -19.12 -14.76
CA LEU A 61 -58.85 -18.35 -13.74
C LEU A 61 -57.67 -19.13 -13.15
N LEU A 62 -57.90 -20.39 -12.75
CA LEU A 62 -56.82 -21.25 -12.24
C LEU A 62 -55.69 -21.45 -13.25
N LYS A 63 -56.03 -21.54 -14.54
CA LYS A 63 -55.04 -21.67 -15.61
C LYS A 63 -54.23 -20.37 -15.76
N ALA A 64 -54.88 -19.22 -15.77
CA ALA A 64 -54.22 -17.92 -15.82
C ALA A 64 -53.28 -17.73 -14.62
N ASP A 65 -53.74 -18.02 -13.40
CA ASP A 65 -52.93 -17.95 -12.18
C ASP A 65 -51.67 -18.84 -12.27
N ALA A 66 -51.81 -20.03 -12.86
CA ALA A 66 -50.68 -20.94 -13.05
C ALA A 66 -49.68 -20.41 -14.09
N GLU A 67 -50.15 -19.78 -15.16
CA GLU A 67 -49.32 -19.14 -16.19
C GLU A 67 -48.57 -17.93 -15.60
N ASP A 68 -49.25 -17.08 -14.83
CA ASP A 68 -48.64 -15.93 -14.15
C ASP A 68 -47.55 -16.37 -13.16
N ARG A 69 -47.78 -17.44 -12.41
CA ARG A 69 -46.76 -18.02 -11.50
C ARG A 69 -45.53 -18.49 -12.27
N ARG A 70 -45.71 -19.12 -13.44
CA ARG A 70 -44.59 -19.57 -14.29
C ARG A 70 -43.79 -18.38 -14.80
N TYR A 71 -44.47 -17.37 -15.34
CA TYR A 71 -43.83 -16.15 -15.84
C TYR A 71 -43.03 -15.43 -14.74
N ASN A 72 -43.63 -15.26 -13.56
CA ASN A 72 -42.98 -14.63 -12.41
C ASN A 72 -41.74 -15.41 -11.95
N PHE A 73 -41.81 -16.75 -11.94
CA PHE A 73 -40.66 -17.58 -11.62
C PHE A 73 -39.52 -17.42 -12.64
N GLU A 74 -39.84 -17.46 -13.94
CA GLU A 74 -38.88 -17.24 -15.02
C GLU A 74 -38.22 -15.85 -14.91
N ALA A 75 -39.02 -14.80 -14.72
CA ALA A 75 -38.54 -13.43 -14.53
C ALA A 75 -37.57 -13.33 -13.33
N CYS A 76 -37.90 -13.97 -12.21
CA CYS A 76 -37.04 -14.03 -11.03
C CYS A 76 -35.70 -14.74 -11.32
N VAL A 77 -35.74 -15.87 -12.03
CA VAL A 77 -34.53 -16.60 -12.44
C VAL A 77 -33.65 -15.74 -13.36
N HIS A 78 -34.25 -15.05 -14.33
CA HIS A 78 -33.53 -14.14 -15.21
C HIS A 78 -32.90 -12.97 -14.45
N GLN A 79 -33.64 -12.34 -13.54
CA GLN A 79 -33.13 -11.25 -12.72
C GLN A 79 -31.96 -11.71 -11.84
N ASN A 80 -32.07 -12.89 -11.23
CA ASN A 80 -31.00 -13.46 -10.42
C ASN A 80 -29.74 -13.77 -11.24
N ARG A 81 -29.89 -14.29 -12.47
CA ARG A 81 -28.76 -14.48 -13.40
C ARG A 81 -28.08 -13.16 -13.73
N GLN A 82 -28.84 -12.09 -14.01
CA GLN A 82 -28.27 -10.77 -14.29
C GLN A 82 -27.54 -10.19 -13.08
N LYS A 83 -28.13 -10.30 -11.87
CA LYS A 83 -27.46 -9.87 -10.63
C LYS A 83 -26.16 -10.63 -10.37
N LYS A 84 -26.11 -11.94 -10.64
CA LYS A 84 -24.88 -12.74 -10.53
C LYS A 84 -23.80 -12.24 -11.50
N LYS A 85 -24.15 -12.06 -12.78
CA LYS A 85 -23.23 -11.50 -13.78
C LYS A 85 -22.69 -10.13 -13.39
N SER A 86 -23.57 -9.24 -12.91
CA SER A 86 -23.17 -7.91 -12.45
C SER A 86 -22.17 -7.98 -11.28
N ARG A 87 -22.41 -8.86 -10.30
CA ARG A 87 -21.48 -9.08 -9.18
C ARG A 87 -20.15 -9.69 -9.63
N GLU A 88 -20.17 -10.60 -10.59
CA GLU A 88 -18.95 -11.20 -11.15
C GLU A 88 -18.10 -10.14 -11.88
N MET A 89 -18.75 -9.29 -12.68
CA MET A 89 -18.09 -8.16 -13.35
C MET A 89 -17.50 -7.18 -12.34
N GLU A 90 -18.23 -6.82 -11.29
CA GLU A 90 -17.75 -5.94 -10.23
C GLU A 90 -16.54 -6.54 -9.51
N LYS A 91 -16.60 -7.84 -9.15
CA LYS A 91 -15.47 -8.55 -8.55
C LYS A 91 -14.25 -8.56 -9.47
N ALA A 92 -14.43 -8.85 -10.75
CA ALA A 92 -13.35 -8.83 -11.73
C ALA A 92 -12.71 -7.44 -11.83
N LEU A 93 -13.53 -6.39 -11.81
CA LEU A 93 -13.07 -5.00 -11.84
C LEU A 93 -12.28 -4.62 -10.58
N VAL A 94 -12.78 -5.01 -9.39
CA VAL A 94 -12.06 -4.81 -8.13
C VAL A 94 -10.74 -5.56 -8.12
N ASN A 95 -10.72 -6.81 -8.57
CA ASN A 95 -9.49 -7.60 -8.69
C ASN A 95 -8.48 -6.93 -9.64
N TYR A 96 -8.95 -6.45 -10.80
CA TYR A 96 -8.11 -5.73 -11.75
C TYR A 96 -7.52 -4.45 -11.14
N ARG A 97 -8.33 -3.67 -10.43
CA ARG A 97 -7.86 -2.47 -9.70
C ARG A 97 -6.80 -2.83 -8.67
N HIS A 98 -7.01 -3.90 -7.91
CA HIS A 98 -6.06 -4.36 -6.90
C HIS A 98 -4.75 -4.90 -7.50
N GLN A 99 -4.79 -5.48 -8.70
CA GLN A 99 -3.59 -6.01 -9.35
C GLN A 99 -2.77 -4.93 -10.08
N HIS A 100 -3.46 -3.96 -10.69
CA HIS A 100 -2.80 -3.04 -11.64
C HIS A 100 -2.92 -1.56 -11.30
N GLN A 101 -3.83 -1.16 -10.41
CA GLN A 101 -4.10 0.24 -10.08
C GLN A 101 -3.74 0.59 -8.63
N MET A 102 -2.88 -0.21 -8.01
CA MET A 102 -2.41 0.09 -6.65
C MET A 102 -1.58 1.37 -6.64
N PRO A 103 -1.66 2.18 -5.56
CA PRO A 103 -0.86 3.40 -5.44
C PRO A 103 0.63 3.15 -5.59
N SER A 104 1.13 2.02 -5.06
CA SER A 104 2.53 1.61 -5.15
C SER A 104 3.02 1.31 -6.57
N THR A 105 2.12 1.00 -7.50
CA THR A 105 2.46 0.69 -8.91
C THR A 105 2.44 1.95 -9.80
N ARG A 106 2.11 3.11 -9.24
CA ARG A 106 2.12 4.38 -9.99
C ARG A 106 3.55 4.82 -10.30
N ARG A 107 3.73 5.45 -11.47
CA ARG A 107 5.03 6.00 -11.91
C ARG A 107 5.60 7.05 -10.95
N GLU A 108 4.72 7.84 -10.35
CA GLU A 108 5.08 8.94 -9.45
C GLU A 108 5.07 8.51 -7.98
N PHE A 109 4.98 7.21 -7.69
CA PHE A 109 4.86 6.74 -6.30
C PHE A 109 6.07 7.14 -5.46
N ASP A 110 7.28 7.08 -6.02
CA ASP A 110 8.51 7.45 -5.31
C ASP A 110 8.50 8.90 -4.79
N LEU A 111 7.77 9.81 -5.48
CA LEU A 111 7.61 11.20 -5.07
C LEU A 111 6.54 11.38 -3.98
N ASN A 112 5.55 10.50 -3.95
CA ASN A 112 4.36 10.57 -3.08
C ASN A 112 4.40 9.55 -1.94
N ASP A 113 5.53 8.87 -1.75
CA ASP A 113 5.69 7.85 -0.72
C ASP A 113 5.73 8.54 0.66
N PRO A 114 4.80 8.23 1.59
CA PRO A 114 4.81 8.84 2.92
C PRO A 114 6.10 8.52 3.71
N ASP A 115 6.79 7.45 3.35
CA ASP A 115 8.04 7.03 3.98
C ASP A 115 9.28 7.42 3.16
N CYS A 116 9.15 8.30 2.16
CA CYS A 116 10.27 8.73 1.31
C CYS A 116 11.49 9.18 2.13
N TYR A 117 11.28 9.97 3.18
CA TYR A 117 12.35 10.46 4.06
C TYR A 117 13.03 9.38 4.90
N ARG A 118 12.34 8.27 5.19
CA ARG A 118 12.92 7.15 5.96
C ARG A 118 13.76 6.23 5.08
N LYS A 119 13.47 6.20 3.77
CA LYS A 119 14.16 5.37 2.78
C LYS A 119 15.35 6.06 2.13
N LEU A 120 15.46 7.39 2.26
CA LEU A 120 16.59 8.16 1.76
C LEU A 120 17.86 7.79 2.55
N ASP A 121 18.85 7.26 1.84
CA ASP A 121 20.18 7.07 2.42
C ASP A 121 20.81 8.46 2.70
N PRO A 122 21.49 8.65 3.85
CA PRO A 122 22.12 9.92 4.19
C PRO A 122 23.13 10.41 3.15
N GLY A 123 23.68 9.50 2.34
CA GLY A 123 24.58 9.82 1.23
C GLY A 123 23.88 10.42 0.00
N ASP A 124 22.62 10.04 -0.27
CA ASP A 124 21.85 10.54 -1.41
C ASP A 124 21.17 11.89 -1.11
N ALA A 125 20.84 12.13 0.17
CA ALA A 125 20.39 13.43 0.65
C ALA A 125 21.51 14.50 0.63
N GLN A 126 22.76 14.06 0.47
CA GLN A 126 23.92 14.93 0.40
C GLN A 126 24.08 15.51 -1.02
N MET A 127 23.14 16.36 -1.42
CA MET A 127 23.24 17.30 -2.57
C MET A 127 24.31 18.39 -2.36
N MET A 128 25.27 18.15 -1.47
CA MET A 128 26.43 19.00 -1.24
C MET A 128 27.61 18.41 -2.01
N LEU A 129 28.26 19.25 -2.82
CA LEU A 129 29.54 18.91 -3.44
C LEU A 129 30.47 18.32 -2.36
N PRO A 130 30.96 17.08 -2.50
CA PRO A 130 31.79 16.46 -1.48
C PRO A 130 33.06 17.30 -1.29
N GLY A 131 33.15 17.98 -0.13
CA GLY A 131 34.32 18.72 0.32
C GLY A 131 34.78 19.83 -0.63
N LEU A 132 34.53 21.08 -0.27
CA LEU A 132 35.27 22.17 -0.91
C LEU A 132 36.75 21.96 -0.61
N ALA A 133 37.62 21.95 -1.63
CA ALA A 133 39.05 21.67 -1.49
C ALA A 133 39.80 22.61 -0.50
N GLY A 134 39.16 23.70 -0.05
CA GLY A 134 39.66 24.61 0.97
C GLY A 134 39.25 24.28 2.42
N GLU A 135 38.30 23.37 2.64
CA GLU A 135 37.88 22.95 3.99
C GLU A 135 38.83 21.89 4.54
N GLU A 136 39.92 22.34 5.16
CA GLU A 136 40.86 21.46 5.84
C GLU A 136 40.34 21.07 7.23
N GLN A 137 39.86 19.83 7.35
CA GLN A 137 39.38 19.26 8.62
C GLN A 137 40.48 19.26 9.72
N ASP A 138 41.75 19.19 9.29
CA ASP A 138 42.94 19.19 10.14
C ASP A 138 43.56 20.58 10.39
N SER A 139 42.86 21.66 10.06
CA SER A 139 43.36 23.05 10.25
C SER A 139 43.89 23.33 11.67
N LYS A 140 43.22 22.79 12.70
CA LYS A 140 43.64 22.90 14.11
C LYS A 140 44.95 22.15 14.38
N SER A 141 45.08 20.94 13.83
CA SER A 141 46.28 20.10 13.94
C SER A 141 47.47 20.77 13.24
N ARG A 142 47.26 21.31 12.04
CA ARG A 142 48.26 22.08 11.28
C ARG A 142 48.77 23.29 12.07
N LEU A 143 47.84 24.09 12.61
CA LEU A 143 48.16 25.30 13.37
C LEU A 143 48.93 24.98 14.66
N LYS A 144 48.64 23.85 15.31
CA LYS A 144 49.41 23.37 16.46
C LYS A 144 50.87 23.04 16.08
N ARG A 145 51.07 22.29 14.99
CA ARG A 145 52.42 21.96 14.49
C ARG A 145 53.21 23.21 14.10
N GLN A 146 52.57 24.18 13.45
CA GLN A 146 53.20 25.45 13.09
C GLN A 146 53.66 26.24 14.34
N LYS A 147 52.85 26.26 15.39
CA LYS A 147 53.23 26.88 16.68
C LYS A 147 54.40 26.18 17.34
N GLU A 148 54.43 24.85 17.31
CA GLU A 148 55.53 24.04 17.86
C GLU A 148 56.83 24.29 17.09
N GLN A 149 56.80 24.28 15.76
CA GLN A 149 57.96 24.62 14.92
C GLN A 149 58.49 26.03 15.18
N LEU A 150 57.60 27.02 15.27
CA LEU A 150 57.98 28.40 15.57
C LEU A 150 58.64 28.51 16.95
N ARG A 151 58.09 27.81 17.95
CA ARG A 151 58.66 27.78 19.30
C ARG A 151 60.07 27.18 19.30
N GLU A 152 60.29 26.06 18.61
CA GLU A 152 61.61 25.43 18.50
C GLU A 152 62.62 26.34 17.79
N TRP A 153 62.21 27.00 16.71
CA TRP A 153 63.08 27.91 15.98
C TRP A 153 63.51 29.10 16.84
N LEU A 154 62.59 29.72 17.57
CA LEU A 154 62.91 30.83 18.48
C LEU A 154 63.89 30.39 19.59
N LEU A 155 63.74 29.17 20.11
CA LEU A 155 64.69 28.61 21.08
C LEU A 155 66.08 28.40 20.47
N CYS A 156 66.17 27.90 19.24
CA CYS A 156 67.44 27.74 18.53
C CYS A 156 68.13 29.09 18.28
N GLN A 157 67.40 30.10 17.77
CA GLN A 157 67.94 31.45 17.60
C GLN A 157 68.46 32.05 18.92
N GLN A 158 67.71 31.88 20.01
CA GLN A 158 68.13 32.39 21.32
C GLN A 158 69.40 31.69 21.80
N LYS A 159 69.52 30.37 21.60
CA LYS A 159 70.73 29.60 21.92
C LYS A 159 71.92 30.07 21.07
N GLU A 160 71.75 30.22 19.76
CA GLU A 160 72.79 30.73 18.85
C GLU A 160 73.24 32.13 19.22
N LEU A 161 72.32 33.05 19.53
CA LEU A 161 72.64 34.40 19.99
C LEU A 161 73.40 34.39 21.33
N ARG A 162 72.99 33.55 22.29
CA ARG A 162 73.73 33.38 23.56
C ARG A 162 75.13 32.81 23.32
N GLN A 163 75.25 31.77 22.50
CA GLN A 163 76.54 31.18 22.13
C GLN A 163 77.42 32.18 21.39
N GLY A 164 76.87 32.96 20.46
CA GLY A 164 77.57 34.03 19.75
C GLY A 164 78.06 35.13 20.69
N LYS A 165 77.24 35.56 21.66
CA LYS A 165 77.65 36.49 22.72
C LYS A 165 78.77 35.90 23.59
N LEU A 166 78.67 34.63 23.98
CA LEU A 166 79.73 33.93 24.73
C LEU A 166 81.02 33.78 23.93
N ARG A 167 80.95 33.50 22.62
CA ARG A 167 82.11 33.46 21.72
C ARG A 167 82.76 34.84 21.63
N LYS A 168 81.98 35.91 21.40
CA LYS A 168 82.47 37.29 21.41
C LYS A 168 83.14 37.66 22.73
N LYS A 169 82.51 37.36 23.88
CA LYS A 169 83.10 37.58 25.21
C LYS A 169 84.40 36.79 25.41
N ARG A 170 84.46 35.52 24.96
CA ARG A 170 85.69 34.70 25.02
C ARG A 170 86.80 35.26 24.14
N VAL A 171 86.49 35.68 22.91
CA VAL A 171 87.45 36.34 22.01
C VAL A 171 87.96 37.63 22.64
N ILE A 172 87.07 38.49 23.16
CA ILE A 172 87.47 39.74 23.83
C ILE A 172 88.35 39.47 25.05
N LYS A 173 87.94 38.53 25.93
CA LYS A 173 88.72 38.16 27.12
C LYS A 173 90.07 37.52 26.76
N GLY A 174 90.12 36.71 25.71
CA GLY A 174 91.36 36.16 25.16
C GLY A 174 92.25 37.21 24.52
N MET A 175 91.68 38.19 23.81
CA MET A 175 92.42 39.32 23.22
C MET A 175 93.02 40.22 24.30
N MET A 176 92.28 40.47 25.39
CA MET A 176 92.79 41.21 26.56
C MET A 176 93.86 40.42 27.33
N ALA A 177 93.76 39.09 27.40
CA ALA A 177 94.81 38.26 28.00
C ALA A 177 96.11 38.29 27.17
N HIS A 178 96.01 38.22 25.84
CA HIS A 178 97.16 38.32 24.93
C HIS A 178 97.75 39.74 24.86
N SER A 179 96.96 40.81 25.06
CA SER A 179 97.48 42.19 25.08
C SER A 179 98.16 42.58 26.40
N SER A 180 98.15 41.71 27.42
CA SER A 180 98.87 41.92 28.69
C SER A 180 100.20 41.15 28.77
N MET A 181 100.61 40.47 27.70
CA MET A 181 101.92 39.80 27.63
C MET A 181 102.98 40.78 27.09
N PRO A 182 104.08 41.05 27.83
CA PRO A 182 105.13 41.96 27.38
C PRO A 182 105.98 41.33 26.25
N TRP A 183 106.12 42.06 25.14
CA TRP A 183 106.88 41.64 23.96
C TRP A 183 108.36 42.03 24.09
N THR A 184 109.24 41.06 24.35
CA THR A 184 110.65 41.13 23.91
C THR A 184 111.09 39.75 23.40
N TRP A 185 111.51 39.72 22.13
CA TRP A 185 112.36 38.69 21.47
C TRP A 185 111.75 37.25 21.40
N CYS A 186 111.87 36.46 20.35
CA CYS A 186 112.95 36.34 19.39
C CYS A 186 112.48 35.64 18.10
N LEU A 187 113.19 35.95 17.03
CA LEU A 187 113.19 35.41 15.68
C LEU A 187 113.62 33.92 15.62
N VAL A 188 113.15 33.22 14.59
CA VAL A 188 113.64 31.95 13.98
C VAL A 188 113.30 30.62 14.69
N CYS A 189 112.41 29.83 14.07
CA CYS A 189 112.70 28.46 13.58
C CYS A 189 111.46 27.81 12.96
N VAL A 190 111.55 27.42 11.68
CA VAL A 190 110.71 26.40 11.03
C VAL A 190 111.46 25.06 11.19
N PRO A 191 110.81 23.96 11.59
CA PRO A 191 110.57 22.90 10.60
C PRO A 191 109.30 22.02 10.79
N ALA A 192 108.85 21.53 9.62
CA ALA A 192 108.37 20.18 9.29
C ALA A 192 107.06 19.56 9.83
N ARG A 193 106.43 18.82 8.91
CA ARG A 193 105.13 18.11 8.92
C ARG A 193 105.06 16.88 9.84
N THR A 194 103.86 16.63 10.37
CA THR A 194 103.00 15.40 10.27
C THR A 194 101.67 15.79 10.93
N GLY A 195 100.45 15.61 10.41
CA GLY A 195 99.85 14.50 9.68
C GLY A 195 98.73 13.93 10.57
N GLU A 196 97.48 14.40 10.44
CA GLU A 196 96.27 13.74 10.97
C GLU A 196 94.99 14.33 10.35
N SER A 197 94.08 13.46 9.91
CA SER A 197 92.86 13.75 9.13
C SER A 197 91.65 14.09 10.02
N PRO A 198 90.65 14.84 9.51
CA PRO A 198 89.27 14.73 10.01
C PRO A 198 88.22 14.53 8.90
N PRO A 199 86.97 14.18 9.27
CA PRO A 199 86.18 13.17 8.56
C PRO A 199 85.23 13.70 7.49
N ARG A 200 84.78 12.72 6.70
CA ARG A 200 83.76 12.73 5.63
C ARG A 200 82.57 13.66 5.91
N ALA A 201 82.37 14.62 5.01
CA ALA A 201 81.06 15.26 4.85
C ALA A 201 80.13 14.29 4.09
N CYS A 202 79.06 13.87 4.75
CA CYS A 202 77.94 13.16 4.14
C CYS A 202 77.24 14.09 3.13
N ASN A 203 77.53 13.90 1.84
CA ASN A 203 76.62 14.29 0.78
C ASN A 203 75.34 13.46 0.91
N ARG A 204 74.22 14.10 1.24
CA ARG A 204 72.89 13.55 0.99
C ARG A 204 72.21 14.38 -0.08
N SER A 205 72.52 14.03 -1.31
CA SER A 205 71.81 14.38 -2.52
C SER A 205 70.34 13.96 -2.36
N PHE A 206 69.42 14.93 -2.32
CA PHE A 206 68.00 14.64 -2.48
C PHE A 206 67.74 14.48 -3.98
N SER A 207 67.76 13.24 -4.47
CA SER A 207 67.35 12.94 -5.84
C SER A 207 65.84 13.12 -5.96
N SER A 208 65.40 14.10 -6.73
CA SER A 208 64.05 14.19 -7.26
C SER A 208 63.87 13.09 -8.31
N ARG A 209 63.42 11.91 -7.88
CA ARG A 209 62.97 10.86 -8.81
C ARG A 209 61.50 11.09 -9.09
N SER A 210 61.23 11.67 -10.26
CA SER A 210 59.93 11.59 -10.90
C SER A 210 59.64 10.12 -11.24
N THR A 211 58.50 9.61 -10.81
CA THR A 211 57.92 8.39 -11.37
C THR A 211 56.52 8.71 -11.87
N ARG A 212 56.46 8.84 -13.18
CA ARG A 212 55.25 8.79 -14.00
C ARG A 212 54.78 7.32 -14.07
N SER A 213 53.46 7.16 -14.03
CA SER A 213 52.66 6.03 -14.53
C SER A 213 52.78 4.64 -13.88
N ARG A 214 51.67 4.20 -13.27
CA ARG A 214 51.09 2.89 -13.60
C ARG A 214 49.56 2.96 -13.57
N ARG A 215 48.98 2.88 -14.78
CA ARG A 215 47.59 2.52 -15.03
C ARG A 215 47.24 1.22 -14.29
N ARG A 216 46.11 1.23 -13.59
CA ARG A 216 45.28 0.05 -13.29
C ARG A 216 43.83 0.44 -13.56
N ARG A 217 43.41 0.22 -14.80
CA ARG A 217 42.13 -0.29 -15.28
C ARG A 217 42.30 -0.54 -16.76
#